data_AF-A0A344TRA0-F1
#
_entry.id   AF-A0A344TRA0-F1
#
_cell.length_a   1.000
_cell.length_b   1.000
_cell.length_c   1.000
_cell.angle_alpha   90.00
_cell.angle_beta   90.00
_cell.angle_gamma   90.00
#
_symmetry.space_group_name_H-M   'P 1'
#
loop_
_entity.id
_entity.type
_entity.pdbx_description
1 polymer ?
#
loop_
_entity_poly.entity_id
_entity_poly.type
_entity_poly.pdbx_seq_one_letter_code
_entity_poly.pdbx_strand_id
1 'polypeptide(L)'
;MEGEKKKRKRIERSGLSSGLRKGDLIRAVLPGVKGRHICIILEDESADINSHLTCIAVCNFTGSNIPEGEYAINISKYDLPDHWFEEKKADSWIRCNEKDCVKSYEVSGNDKLGNIRQAYPQLWDDVCKAVHSCPISERLKSACNCSFEEIDRKVKEGTAKPSDCGCRQ
;
A
#
# COMPACT_ATOMS: atom_id res chain seq x y z
N MET A 1 -18.75 -10.36 57.01
CA MET A 1 -18.78 -10.99 55.67
C MET A 1 -18.28 -9.95 54.68
N GLU A 2 -16.96 -9.87 54.50
CA GLU A 2 -16.35 -8.94 53.55
C GLU A 2 -16.20 -9.64 52.20
N GLY A 3 -16.87 -9.09 51.18
CA GLY A 3 -16.82 -9.60 49.82
C GLY A 3 -15.54 -9.15 49.12
N GLU A 4 -14.64 -10.09 48.85
CA GLU A 4 -13.47 -9.86 48.00
C GLU A 4 -13.90 -9.43 46.59
N LYS A 5 -13.64 -8.15 46.27
CA LYS A 5 -13.74 -7.64 44.90
C LYS A 5 -12.61 -8.24 44.06
N LYS A 6 -12.93 -9.29 43.30
CA LYS A 6 -12.06 -9.83 42.24
C LYS A 6 -11.68 -8.72 41.26
N LYS A 7 -10.46 -8.19 41.40
CA LYS A 7 -9.84 -7.30 40.39
C LYS A 7 -9.78 -8.08 39.07
N ARG A 8 -10.55 -7.62 38.08
CA ARG A 8 -10.45 -8.13 36.70
C ARG A 8 -9.02 -7.87 36.22
N LYS A 9 -8.23 -8.94 36.06
CA LYS A 9 -6.92 -8.90 35.41
C LYS A 9 -7.14 -8.32 34.01
N ARG A 10 -6.58 -7.14 33.74
CA ARG A 10 -6.48 -6.61 32.38
C ARG A 10 -5.65 -7.63 31.61
N ILE A 11 -6.28 -8.35 30.68
CA ILE A 11 -5.55 -9.15 29.70
C ILE A 11 -4.75 -8.12 28.90
N GLU A 12 -3.45 -8.07 29.13
CA GLU A 12 -2.56 -7.41 28.20
C GLU A 12 -2.79 -8.12 26.87
N ARG A 13 -3.33 -7.39 25.88
CA ARG A 13 -3.32 -7.82 24.49
C ARG A 13 -1.87 -7.76 24.02
N SER A 14 -1.05 -8.66 24.53
CA SER A 14 0.28 -8.94 24.03
C SER A 14 0.11 -9.53 22.63
N GLY A 15 0.11 -8.66 21.61
CA GLY A 15 0.16 -9.08 20.20
C GLY A 15 -0.48 -8.18 19.14
N LEU A 16 -1.18 -7.08 19.48
CA LEU A 16 -1.96 -6.31 18.48
C LEU A 16 -1.79 -4.78 18.61
N SER A 17 -0.65 -4.23 18.21
CA SER A 17 -0.54 -2.86 17.67
C SER A 17 0.87 -2.60 17.08
N SER A 18 1.23 -3.29 16.00
CA SER A 18 2.10 -2.62 15.03
C SER A 18 1.15 -1.98 14.04
N GLY A 19 1.01 -0.66 14.08
CA GLY A 19 0.15 0.07 13.13
C GLY A 19 0.52 -0.25 11.68
N LEU A 20 -0.32 0.18 10.75
CA LEU A 20 0.01 0.06 9.33
C LEU A 20 1.20 0.96 9.00
N ARG A 21 2.15 0.42 8.24
CA ARG A 21 3.38 1.14 7.86
C ARG A 21 3.51 1.23 6.35
N LYS A 22 4.20 2.27 5.88
CA LYS A 22 4.56 2.41 4.46
C LYS A 22 5.24 1.15 3.93
N GLY A 23 4.76 0.70 2.79
CA GLY A 23 5.23 -0.51 2.12
C GLY A 23 4.66 -1.80 2.69
N ASP A 24 3.83 -1.78 3.76
CA ASP A 24 3.13 -2.98 4.21
C ASP A 24 2.24 -3.50 3.09
N LEU A 25 2.31 -4.81 2.85
CA LEU A 25 1.36 -5.54 2.03
C LEU A 25 0.27 -6.10 2.92
N ILE A 26 -0.97 -5.82 2.53
CA ILE A 26 -2.14 -6.30 3.26
C ILE A 26 -3.16 -6.90 2.30
N ARG A 27 -4.01 -7.80 2.81
CA ARG A 27 -5.20 -8.26 2.12
C ARG A 27 -6.42 -7.52 2.67
N ALA A 28 -7.04 -6.62 1.92
CA ALA A 28 -8.13 -5.78 2.42
C ALA A 28 -9.30 -5.67 1.44
N VAL A 29 -10.46 -5.27 1.95
CA VAL A 29 -11.61 -4.90 1.10
C VAL A 29 -11.47 -3.44 0.73
N LEU A 30 -11.65 -3.12 -0.55
CA LEU A 30 -11.65 -1.74 -1.04
C LEU A 30 -13.09 -1.25 -1.26
N PRO A 31 -13.41 0.01 -0.93
CA PRO A 31 -14.73 0.58 -1.21
C PRO A 31 -15.09 0.49 -2.69
N GLY A 32 -16.24 -0.11 -3.00
CA GLY A 32 -16.74 -0.21 -4.38
C GLY A 32 -16.10 -1.32 -5.24
N VAL A 33 -15.16 -2.10 -4.69
CA VAL A 33 -14.55 -3.24 -5.40
C VAL A 33 -14.97 -4.56 -4.72
N LYS A 34 -15.29 -5.57 -5.54
CA LYS A 34 -15.72 -6.88 -5.02
C LYS A 34 -14.52 -7.72 -4.60
N GLY A 35 -14.61 -8.30 -3.41
CA GLY A 35 -13.63 -9.24 -2.89
C GLY A 35 -12.53 -8.56 -2.08
N ARG A 36 -11.50 -9.34 -1.73
CA ARG A 36 -10.33 -8.83 -1.03
C ARG A 36 -9.20 -8.66 -2.02
N HIS A 37 -8.46 -7.57 -1.89
CA HIS A 37 -7.36 -7.20 -2.75
C HIS A 37 -6.07 -7.19 -1.94
N ILE A 38 -4.97 -7.51 -2.60
CA ILE A 38 -3.65 -7.22 -2.06
C ILE A 38 -3.43 -5.72 -2.26
N CYS A 39 -3.10 -5.02 -1.19
CA CYS A 39 -2.89 -3.59 -1.17
C CYS A 39 -1.53 -3.27 -0.57
N ILE A 40 -0.90 -2.23 -1.09
CA ILE A 40 0.34 -1.62 -0.60
C ILE A 40 -0.05 -0.38 0.18
N ILE A 41 0.35 -0.31 1.43
CA ILE A 41 0.19 0.88 2.26
C ILE A 41 1.15 1.97 1.80
N LEU A 42 0.62 3.16 1.52
CA LEU A 42 1.40 4.30 1.03
C LEU A 42 1.75 5.31 2.13
N GLU A 43 1.05 5.28 3.26
CA GLU A 43 1.29 6.17 4.39
C GLU A 43 1.31 5.42 5.72
N ASP A 44 2.16 5.87 6.64
CA ASP A 44 2.18 5.31 7.99
C ASP A 44 0.91 5.71 8.72
N GLU A 45 0.35 4.79 9.49
CA GLU A 45 -0.77 5.11 10.38
C GLU A 45 -0.34 6.17 11.40
N SER A 46 -1.12 7.25 11.51
CA SER A 46 -0.79 8.32 12.45
C SER A 46 -0.93 7.85 13.90
N ALA A 47 -0.16 8.45 14.81
CA ALA A 47 -0.26 8.17 16.24
C ALA A 47 -1.47 8.85 16.90
N ASP A 48 -2.27 9.58 16.13
CA ASP A 48 -3.41 10.34 16.66
C ASP A 48 -4.51 9.40 17.16
N ILE A 49 -5.25 9.83 18.18
CA ILE A 49 -6.29 8.99 18.80
C ILE A 49 -7.41 8.60 17.83
N ASN A 50 -7.56 9.35 16.73
CA ASN A 50 -8.54 9.11 15.67
C ASN A 50 -7.95 8.40 14.43
N SER A 51 -6.69 7.97 14.47
CA SER A 51 -6.01 7.37 13.31
C SER A 51 -6.70 6.12 12.77
N HIS A 52 -7.40 5.39 13.63
CA HIS A 52 -8.23 4.26 13.22
C HIS A 52 -9.38 4.65 12.28
N LEU A 53 -9.88 5.88 12.36
CA LEU A 53 -10.91 6.41 11.45
C LEU A 53 -10.33 6.98 10.16
N THR A 54 -9.01 7.20 10.14
CA THR A 54 -8.32 7.75 8.98
C THR A 54 -8.26 6.71 7.87
N CYS A 55 -8.72 7.14 6.70
CA CYS A 55 -8.60 6.43 5.44
C CYS A 55 -7.11 6.50 5.04
N ILE A 56 -6.42 5.37 5.07
CA ILE A 56 -4.99 5.22 4.76
C ILE A 56 -4.87 4.88 3.27
N ALA A 57 -4.19 5.73 2.51
CA ALA A 57 -4.05 5.57 1.06
C ALA A 57 -3.31 4.28 0.69
N VAL A 58 -3.79 3.62 -0.37
CA VAL A 58 -3.20 2.36 -0.86
C VAL A 58 -3.08 2.33 -2.38
N CYS A 59 -2.16 1.51 -2.88
CA CYS A 59 -2.24 0.97 -4.24
C CYS A 59 -2.66 -0.49 -4.17
N ASN A 60 -3.45 -0.99 -5.11
CA ASN A 60 -3.91 -2.37 -5.12
C ASN A 60 -3.31 -3.16 -6.29
N PHE A 61 -3.14 -4.45 -6.08
CA PHE A 61 -2.82 -5.40 -7.14
C PHE A 61 -4.10 -5.75 -7.89
N THR A 62 -3.99 -5.85 -9.21
CA THR A 62 -5.06 -6.29 -10.10
C THR A 62 -4.48 -7.12 -11.23
N GLY A 63 -5.19 -8.16 -11.64
CA GLY A 63 -4.95 -8.83 -12.92
C GLY A 63 -6.12 -8.66 -13.88
N SER A 64 -6.89 -7.59 -13.70
CA SER A 64 -7.88 -7.13 -14.68
C SER A 64 -7.19 -6.28 -15.73
N ASN A 65 -7.80 -6.21 -16.93
CA ASN A 65 -7.36 -5.26 -17.95
C ASN A 65 -7.39 -3.84 -17.41
N ILE A 66 -6.34 -3.08 -17.71
CA ILE A 66 -6.22 -1.68 -17.36
C ILE A 66 -6.99 -0.87 -18.41
N PRO A 67 -8.02 -0.10 -18.02
CA PRO A 67 -8.69 0.85 -18.89
C PRO A 67 -7.70 1.81 -19.55
N GLU A 68 -8.03 2.22 -20.77
CA GLU A 68 -7.25 3.23 -21.46
C GLU A 68 -7.22 4.56 -20.67
N GLY A 69 -6.06 5.20 -20.61
CA GLY A 69 -5.83 6.41 -19.82
C GLY A 69 -5.61 6.19 -18.31
N GLU A 70 -5.79 4.99 -17.76
CA GLU A 70 -5.50 4.72 -16.36
C GLU A 70 -4.04 4.33 -16.11
N TYR A 71 -3.49 4.85 -15.02
CA TYR A 71 -2.13 4.55 -14.59
C TYR A 71 -2.03 3.15 -13.97
N ALA A 72 -1.06 2.35 -14.45
CA ALA A 72 -0.77 1.05 -13.87
C ALA A 72 0.71 0.65 -14.01
N ILE A 73 1.25 0.01 -12.98
CA ILE A 73 2.63 -0.50 -12.96
C ILE A 73 2.59 -1.98 -13.34
N ASN A 74 3.27 -2.36 -14.42
CA ASN A 74 3.45 -3.77 -14.75
C ASN A 74 4.41 -4.41 -13.74
N ILE A 75 3.94 -5.46 -13.06
CA ILE A 75 4.74 -6.19 -12.07
C ILE A 75 5.22 -7.56 -12.53
N SER A 76 4.98 -7.95 -13.79
CA SER A 76 5.43 -9.23 -14.35
C SER A 76 6.94 -9.43 -14.30
N LYS A 77 7.71 -8.33 -14.23
CA LYS A 77 9.17 -8.35 -14.11
C LYS A 77 9.68 -8.68 -12.70
N TYR A 78 8.80 -8.73 -11.69
CA TYR A 78 9.17 -9.02 -10.31
C TYR A 78 8.80 -10.46 -9.95
N ASP A 79 9.74 -11.17 -9.33
CA ASP A 79 9.50 -12.52 -8.81
C ASP A 79 8.74 -12.44 -7.48
N LEU A 80 7.43 -12.17 -7.56
CA LEU A 80 6.57 -12.02 -6.39
C LEU A 80 6.04 -13.37 -5.91
N PRO A 81 5.94 -13.60 -4.58
CA PRO A 81 5.53 -14.89 -4.06
C PRO A 81 4.09 -15.22 -4.43
N ASP A 82 3.86 -16.42 -4.99
CA ASP A 82 2.53 -16.83 -5.45
C ASP A 82 1.52 -16.88 -4.29
N HIS A 83 1.97 -17.19 -3.07
CA HIS A 83 1.10 -17.24 -1.88
C HIS A 83 0.51 -15.89 -1.47
N TRP A 84 0.99 -14.77 -2.03
CA TRP A 84 0.32 -13.49 -1.86
C TRP A 84 -0.99 -13.43 -2.64
N PHE A 85 -1.07 -14.14 -3.75
CA PHE A 85 -2.21 -14.14 -4.66
C PHE A 85 -3.09 -15.35 -4.38
N GLU A 86 -4.41 -15.16 -4.41
CA GLU A 86 -5.33 -16.32 -4.45
C GLU A 86 -5.20 -17.03 -5.81
N GLU A 87 -5.08 -16.23 -6.87
CA GLU A 87 -4.77 -16.68 -8.21
C GLU A 87 -3.87 -15.63 -8.87
N LYS A 88 -2.61 -15.98 -9.11
CA LYS A 88 -1.67 -15.07 -9.79
C LYS A 88 -1.93 -15.13 -11.28
N LYS A 89 -2.43 -14.03 -11.84
CA LYS A 89 -2.65 -13.90 -13.28
C LYS A 89 -1.34 -13.58 -13.98
N ALA A 90 -1.19 -14.09 -15.21
CA ALA A 90 0.01 -13.90 -16.05
C ALA A 90 0.38 -12.42 -16.18
N ASP A 91 -0.63 -11.58 -16.38
CA ASP A 91 -0.51 -10.13 -16.29
C ASP A 91 -1.07 -9.67 -14.96
N SER A 92 -0.20 -9.16 -14.11
CA SER A 92 -0.56 -8.49 -12.87
C SER A 92 -0.02 -7.08 -12.89
N TRP A 93 -0.79 -6.17 -12.31
CA TRP A 93 -0.55 -4.74 -12.31
C TRP A 93 -0.76 -4.17 -10.91
N ILE A 94 -0.05 -3.10 -10.58
CA ILE A 94 -0.39 -2.26 -9.43
C ILE A 94 -1.11 -1.03 -9.94
N ARG A 95 -2.27 -0.73 -9.35
CA ARG A 95 -3.03 0.49 -9.57
C ARG A 95 -3.05 1.32 -8.32
N CYS A 96 -2.90 2.62 -8.48
CA CYS A 96 -3.02 3.59 -7.41
C CYS A 96 -4.15 4.54 -7.82
N ASN A 97 -5.28 4.51 -7.12
CA ASN A 97 -6.38 5.45 -7.36
C ASN A 97 -6.52 6.37 -6.15
N GLU A 98 -6.90 7.63 -6.39
CA GLU A 98 -7.10 8.62 -5.32
C GLU A 98 -8.08 8.19 -4.22
N LYS A 99 -9.09 7.40 -4.62
CA LYS A 99 -10.17 6.95 -3.75
C LYS A 99 -9.81 5.68 -2.98
N ASP A 100 -8.76 4.98 -3.38
CA ASP A 100 -8.40 3.71 -2.77
C ASP A 100 -7.72 3.95 -1.43
N CYS A 101 -8.40 3.50 -0.38
CA CYS A 101 -7.87 3.51 0.96
C CYS A 101 -8.44 2.38 1.79
N VAL A 102 -7.78 2.13 2.91
CA VAL A 102 -8.21 1.17 3.92
C VAL A 102 -8.29 1.87 5.27
N LYS A 103 -9.10 1.34 6.18
CA LYS A 103 -9.11 1.79 7.57
C LYS A 103 -8.39 0.75 8.42
N SER A 104 -7.51 1.19 9.31
CA SER A 104 -6.64 0.26 10.05
C SER A 104 -7.41 -0.73 10.92
N TYR A 105 -8.59 -0.36 11.45
CA TYR A 105 -9.43 -1.28 12.22
C TYR A 105 -10.02 -2.43 11.39
N GLU A 106 -10.03 -2.32 10.06
CA GLU A 106 -10.53 -3.34 9.13
C GLU A 106 -9.42 -4.34 8.76
N VAL A 107 -8.18 -4.06 9.16
CA VAL A 107 -7.00 -4.88 8.84
C VAL A 107 -6.52 -5.60 10.10
N SER A 108 -6.67 -6.92 10.09
CA SER A 108 -6.16 -7.77 11.17
C SER A 108 -4.70 -8.15 10.94
N GLY A 109 -4.03 -8.69 11.98
CA GLY A 109 -2.64 -9.16 11.86
C GLY A 109 -2.46 -10.26 10.81
N ASN A 110 -3.47 -11.12 10.63
CA ASN A 110 -3.46 -12.19 9.62
C ASN A 110 -3.58 -11.66 8.18
N ASP A 111 -3.98 -10.40 8.03
CA ASP A 111 -4.13 -9.77 6.74
C ASP A 111 -2.81 -9.16 6.24
N LYS A 112 -1.80 -9.03 7.11
CA LYS A 112 -0.48 -8.53 6.75
C LYS A 112 0.35 -9.64 6.10
N LEU A 113 0.80 -9.42 4.87
CA LEU A 113 1.56 -10.39 4.06
C LEU A 113 3.07 -10.15 4.12
N GLY A 114 3.50 -8.92 4.46
CA GLY A 114 4.91 -8.54 4.51
C GLY A 114 5.09 -7.05 4.30
N ASN A 115 6.31 -6.63 3.97
CA ASN A 115 6.62 -5.24 3.63
C ASN A 115 7.53 -5.16 2.39
N ILE A 116 7.01 -4.59 1.30
CA ILE A 116 7.73 -4.56 0.00
C ILE A 116 8.89 -3.58 -0.01
N ARG A 117 8.87 -2.55 0.83
CA ARG A 117 9.98 -1.61 0.91
C ARG A 117 11.27 -2.32 1.36
N GLN A 118 11.14 -3.34 2.20
CA GLN A 118 12.27 -4.14 2.66
C GLN A 118 12.54 -5.34 1.75
N ALA A 119 11.50 -6.08 1.34
CA ALA A 119 11.66 -7.32 0.59
C ALA A 119 11.86 -7.11 -0.93
N TYR A 120 11.31 -6.04 -1.49
CA TYR A 120 11.31 -5.73 -2.94
C TYR A 120 11.58 -4.23 -3.18
N PRO A 121 12.77 -3.71 -2.79
CA PRO A 121 13.05 -2.27 -2.84
C PRO A 121 12.94 -1.68 -4.25
N GLN A 122 13.27 -2.45 -5.30
CA GLN A 122 13.10 -2.00 -6.68
C GLN A 122 11.62 -1.83 -7.08
N LEU A 123 10.74 -2.72 -6.61
CA LEU A 123 9.30 -2.58 -6.81
C LEU A 123 8.79 -1.33 -6.09
N TRP A 124 9.23 -1.12 -4.85
CA TRP A 124 8.88 0.06 -4.08
C TRP A 124 9.33 1.36 -4.77
N ASP A 125 10.56 1.39 -5.30
CA ASP A 125 11.07 2.54 -6.07
C ASP A 125 10.21 2.82 -7.30
N ASP A 126 9.78 1.79 -8.02
CA ASP A 126 8.88 1.95 -9.17
C ASP A 126 7.50 2.45 -8.76
N VAL A 127 6.95 2.00 -7.64
CA VAL A 127 5.71 2.55 -7.03
C VAL A 127 5.90 4.02 -6.64
N CYS A 128 7.06 4.39 -6.10
CA CYS A 128 7.33 5.78 -5.75
C CYS A 128 7.47 6.69 -6.97
N LYS A 129 8.21 6.24 -7.99
CA LYS A 129 8.35 6.95 -9.27
C LYS A 129 7.00 7.14 -9.95
N ALA A 130 6.19 6.09 -9.97
CA ALA A 130 4.83 6.09 -10.46
C ALA A 130 3.96 7.17 -9.81
N VAL A 131 3.91 7.17 -8.48
CA VAL A 131 3.12 8.12 -7.70
C VAL A 131 3.64 9.55 -7.85
N HIS A 132 4.95 9.72 -8.03
CA HIS A 132 5.57 11.04 -8.24
C HIS A 132 5.26 11.64 -9.62
N SER A 133 5.52 10.86 -10.66
CA SER A 133 5.52 11.36 -12.03
C SER A 133 4.13 11.50 -12.62
N CYS A 134 3.14 10.81 -12.06
CA CYS A 134 1.81 10.77 -12.62
C CYS A 134 0.84 11.63 -11.80
N PRO A 135 -0.11 12.33 -12.44
CA PRO A 135 -1.08 13.17 -11.76
C PRO A 135 -2.18 12.31 -11.10
N ILE A 136 -1.78 11.40 -10.21
CA ILE A 136 -2.68 10.42 -9.59
C ILE A 136 -3.51 11.06 -8.49
N SER A 137 -2.88 11.88 -7.62
CA SER A 137 -3.53 12.79 -6.65
C SER A 137 -2.48 13.47 -5.75
N GLU A 138 -2.74 14.71 -5.30
CA GLU A 138 -1.95 15.40 -4.26
C GLU A 138 -1.80 14.57 -2.99
N ARG A 139 -2.83 13.79 -2.64
CA ARG A 139 -2.86 12.96 -1.43
C ARG A 139 -1.74 11.92 -1.39
N LEU A 140 -1.30 11.46 -2.56
CA LEU A 140 -0.30 10.39 -2.67
C LEU A 140 1.14 10.92 -2.69
N LYS A 141 1.34 12.24 -2.83
CA LYS A 141 2.69 12.84 -2.84
C LYS A 141 3.46 12.52 -1.57
N SER A 142 2.81 12.59 -0.41
CA SER A 142 3.45 12.32 0.88
C SER A 142 3.99 10.89 1.04
N ALA A 143 3.54 9.94 0.21
CA ALA A 143 3.90 8.53 0.32
C ALA A 143 5.41 8.30 0.17
N CYS A 144 6.02 8.99 -0.79
CA CYS A 144 7.39 8.72 -1.25
C CYS A 144 8.31 9.96 -1.26
N ASN A 145 7.96 11.01 -0.51
CA ASN A 145 8.70 12.27 -0.44
C ASN A 145 10.23 12.15 -0.28
N CYS A 146 10.73 11.15 0.48
CA CYS A 146 12.17 10.99 0.68
C CYS A 146 12.94 10.55 -0.59
N SER A 147 12.26 9.97 -1.57
CA SER A 147 12.87 9.48 -2.81
C SER A 147 12.69 10.46 -3.97
N PHE A 148 11.83 11.47 -3.86
CA PHE A 148 11.46 12.34 -4.97
C PHE A 148 12.61 13.24 -5.43
N GLU A 149 13.34 13.86 -4.51
CA GLU A 149 14.50 14.69 -4.86
C GLU A 149 15.57 13.86 -5.59
N GLU A 150 15.78 12.62 -5.17
CA GLU A 150 16.73 11.72 -5.82
C GLU A 150 16.23 11.25 -7.19
N ILE A 151 14.94 10.97 -7.33
CA ILE A 151 14.31 10.62 -8.61
C ILE A 151 14.45 11.78 -9.59
N ASP A 152 14.11 13.00 -9.17
CA ASP A 152 14.22 14.21 -10.00
C ASP A 152 15.66 14.49 -10.40
N ARG A 153 16.61 14.32 -9.47
CA ARG A 153 18.04 14.45 -9.76
C ARG A 153 18.47 13.42 -10.82
N LYS A 154 18.13 12.14 -10.65
CA LYS A 154 18.49 11.08 -11.61
C LYS A 154 17.89 11.31 -12.99
N VAL A 155 16.68 11.85 -13.07
CA VAL A 155 16.04 12.23 -14.34
C VAL A 155 16.78 13.41 -14.99
N LYS A 156 17.11 14.46 -14.22
CA LYS A 156 17.87 15.62 -14.72
C LYS A 156 19.28 15.25 -15.20
N GLU A 157 19.93 14.31 -14.50
CA GLU A 157 21.26 13.80 -14.85
C GLU A 157 21.23 12.79 -16.02
N GLY A 158 20.05 12.41 -16.52
CA GLY A 158 19.89 11.43 -17.59
C GLY A 158 20.22 9.99 -17.19
N THR A 159 20.41 9.73 -15.89
CA THR A 159 20.73 8.39 -15.36
C THR A 159 19.47 7.55 -15.11
N ALA A 160 18.30 8.18 -15.12
CA ALA A 160 16.98 7.53 -15.14
C ALA A 160 16.10 8.13 -16.23
N LYS A 161 15.24 7.31 -16.84
CA LYS A 161 14.21 7.81 -17.75
C LYS A 161 13.05 8.41 -16.93
N PRO A 162 12.43 9.53 -17.38
CA PRO A 162 11.17 9.99 -16.80
C PRO A 162 10.17 8.84 -16.86
N SER A 163 9.40 8.67 -15.79
CA SER A 163 8.46 7.56 -15.71
C SER A 163 7.38 7.73 -16.77
N ASP A 164 7.24 6.71 -17.60
CA ASP A 164 6.10 6.60 -18.50
C ASP A 164 4.86 6.40 -17.63
N CYS A 165 3.98 7.39 -17.64
CA CYS A 165 2.74 7.30 -16.90
C CYS A 165 1.77 6.27 -17.49
N GLY A 166 2.13 5.59 -18.57
CA GLY A 166 1.28 4.55 -19.15
C GLY A 166 -0.10 5.07 -19.55
N CYS A 167 -0.29 6.40 -19.58
CA CYS A 167 -1.43 7.07 -20.14
C CYS A 167 -1.39 6.75 -21.63
N ARG A 168 -1.99 5.62 -22.00
CA ARG A 168 -2.33 5.36 -23.40
C ARG A 168 -3.24 6.51 -23.81
N GLN A 169 -2.69 7.43 -24.60
CA GLN A 169 -3.44 8.46 -25.30
C GLN A 169 -4.25 7.81 -26.42
#